data_AF-A0A357TFH8-F1
#
_entry.id   AF-A0A357TFH8-F1
#
_cell.length_a   1.000
_cell.length_b   1.000
_cell.length_c   1.000
_cell.angle_alpha   90.00
_cell.angle_beta   90.00
_cell.angle_gamma   90.00
#
_symmetry.space_group_name_H-M   'P 1'
#
loop_
_entity.id
_entity.type
_entity.pdbx_description
1 polymer ?
#
loop_
_entity_poly.entity_id
_entity_poly.type
_entity_poly.pdbx_seq_one_letter_code
_entity_poly.pdbx_strand_id
1 'polypeptide(L)'
;ELELELMLDGPHDRNNCILSINAGAGGTESCDWASMMLRMYQRWAEERGWKAEVSELLPGEVAGVKSATLLISGENAYGYCKAERGVHRLVRISPFDSNKRRHTSFASVDVIAEIEENEQEELPPSEFEVGTFRSGGKGGQNVNKV
;
A
#
# COMPACT_ATOMS: atom_id res chain seq x y z
N GLU A 1 5.77 22.97 19.77
CA GLU A 1 6.64 21.78 19.84
C GLU A 1 6.09 20.75 20.82
N LEU A 2 5.90 21.09 22.11
CA LEU A 2 5.39 20.13 23.12
C LEU A 2 4.04 19.46 22.78
N GLU A 3 3.08 20.20 22.21
CA GLU A 3 1.79 19.61 21.80
C GLU A 3 1.96 18.54 20.71
N LEU A 4 2.94 18.72 19.83
CA LEU A 4 3.15 17.85 18.68
C LEU A 4 3.90 16.58 19.12
N GLU A 5 4.84 16.71 20.06
CA GLU A 5 5.45 15.57 20.76
C GLU A 5 4.42 14.74 21.52
N LEU A 6 3.46 15.39 22.20
CA LEU A 6 2.37 14.70 22.90
C LEU A 6 1.41 13.97 21.95
N MET A 7 1.20 14.49 20.74
CA MET A 7 0.37 13.84 19.71
C MET A 7 1.08 12.68 18.99
N LEU A 8 2.41 12.66 19.04
CA LEU A 8 3.29 11.67 18.41
C LEU A 8 3.93 10.72 19.44
N ASP A 9 3.26 10.48 20.57
CA ASP A 9 3.75 9.60 21.66
C ASP A 9 3.33 8.13 21.50
N GLY A 10 2.88 7.73 20.30
CA GLY A 10 2.58 6.34 20.01
C GLY A 10 3.84 5.47 19.98
N PRO A 11 3.75 4.17 20.35
CA PRO A 11 4.91 3.27 20.45
C PRO A 11 5.70 3.10 19.14
N HIS A 12 5.04 3.34 17.99
CA HIS A 12 5.63 3.23 16.66
C HIS A 12 5.63 4.56 15.90
N ASP A 13 5.28 5.67 16.55
CA ASP A 13 5.16 6.97 15.87
C ASP A 13 6.49 7.43 15.26
N ARG A 14 7.61 7.04 15.88
CA ARG A 14 8.98 7.30 15.43
C ARG A 14 9.43 6.45 14.25
N ASN A 15 8.71 5.37 13.94
CA ASN A 15 9.13 4.43 12.91
C ASN A 15 8.88 4.98 11.51
N ASN A 16 9.55 4.38 10.54
CA ASN A 16 9.25 4.58 9.14
C ASN A 16 7.81 4.13 8.84
N CYS A 17 7.29 4.63 7.74
CA CYS A 17 5.92 4.37 7.33
C CYS A 17 5.89 3.59 6.02
N ILE A 18 5.08 2.55 5.96
CA ILE A 18 4.65 1.93 4.70
C ILE A 18 3.24 2.44 4.40
N LEU A 19 3.11 3.18 3.31
CA LEU A 19 1.87 3.79 2.84
C LEU A 19 1.41 3.08 1.56
N SER A 20 0.26 2.42 1.62
CA SER A 20 -0.34 1.72 0.49
C SER A 20 -1.56 2.48 -0.03
N ILE A 21 -1.62 2.70 -1.34
CA ILE A 21 -2.70 3.41 -2.02
C ILE A 21 -3.38 2.41 -2.95
N ASN A 22 -4.69 2.23 -2.81
CA ASN A 22 -5.47 1.36 -3.66
C ASN A 22 -6.60 2.12 -4.35
N ALA A 23 -6.73 1.93 -5.66
CA ALA A 23 -7.85 2.49 -6.41
C ALA A 23 -9.16 1.78 -6.00
N GLY A 24 -10.16 2.58 -5.63
CA GLY A 24 -11.49 2.09 -5.26
C GLY A 24 -12.42 1.91 -6.46
N ALA A 25 -13.73 1.86 -6.18
CA ALA A 25 -14.75 1.82 -7.22
C ALA A 25 -14.70 3.10 -8.09
N GLY A 26 -14.82 2.94 -9.41
CA GLY A 26 -14.79 4.04 -10.39
C GLY A 26 -13.89 3.81 -11.62
N GLY A 27 -13.26 2.63 -11.73
CA GLY A 27 -12.51 2.22 -12.94
C GLY A 27 -11.31 3.13 -13.22
N THR A 28 -11.12 3.52 -14.48
CA THR A 28 -9.99 4.34 -14.93
C THR A 28 -9.87 5.68 -14.18
N GLU A 29 -10.99 6.31 -13.83
CA GLU A 29 -10.97 7.58 -13.07
C GLU A 29 -10.40 7.40 -11.66
N SER A 30 -10.73 6.28 -11.01
CA SER A 30 -10.19 5.96 -9.69
C SER A 30 -8.71 5.57 -9.75
N CYS A 31 -8.27 4.92 -10.82
CA CYS A 31 -6.85 4.67 -11.05
C CYS A 31 -6.07 5.98 -11.26
N ASP A 32 -6.61 6.93 -12.01
CA ASP A 32 -5.99 8.26 -12.17
C ASP A 32 -5.94 8.99 -10.82
N TRP A 33 -7.02 8.95 -10.05
CA TRP A 33 -7.04 9.54 -8.71
C TRP A 33 -6.00 8.93 -7.77
N ALA A 34 -5.85 7.60 -7.75
CA ALA A 34 -4.80 6.93 -6.97
C ALA A 34 -3.39 7.37 -7.40
N SER A 35 -3.16 7.59 -8.71
CA SER A 35 -1.89 8.13 -9.20
C SER A 35 -1.63 9.58 -8.77
N MET A 36 -2.68 10.39 -8.66
CA MET A 36 -2.58 11.76 -8.13
C MET A 36 -2.24 11.76 -6.64
N MET A 37 -2.84 10.86 -5.86
CA MET A 37 -2.52 10.66 -4.45
C MET A 37 -1.07 10.19 -4.25
N LEU A 38 -0.60 9.24 -5.06
CA LEU A 38 0.80 8.80 -5.07
C LEU A 38 1.76 9.99 -5.23
N ARG A 39 1.51 10.82 -6.25
CA ARG A 39 2.34 12.02 -6.50
C ARG A 39 2.22 13.06 -5.38
N MET A 40 1.06 13.17 -4.74
CA MET A 40 0.85 14.07 -3.59
C MET A 40 1.75 13.64 -2.43
N TYR A 41 1.73 12.37 -2.05
CA TYR A 41 2.54 11.87 -0.93
C TYR A 41 4.04 11.89 -1.21
N GLN A 42 4.46 11.64 -2.45
CA GLN A 42 5.87 11.79 -2.84
C GLN A 42 6.36 13.23 -2.61
N ARG A 43 5.61 14.22 -3.07
CA ARG A 43 5.95 15.64 -2.87
C ARG A 43 5.91 16.05 -1.41
N TRP A 44 4.93 15.56 -0.67
CA TRP A 44 4.80 15.83 0.75
C TRP A 44 5.97 15.26 1.56
N ALA A 45 6.47 14.08 1.20
CA ALA A 45 7.67 13.50 1.80
C ALA A 45 8.93 14.30 1.43
N GLU A 46 9.09 14.67 0.16
CA GLU A 46 10.23 15.50 -0.31
C GLU A 46 10.28 16.86 0.40
N GLU A 47 9.14 17.54 0.55
CA GLU A 47 9.04 18.85 1.22
C GLU A 47 9.45 18.79 2.70
N ARG A 48 9.23 17.64 3.35
CA ARG A 48 9.61 17.37 4.73
C ARG A 48 11.03 16.85 4.90
N GLY A 49 11.76 16.63 3.80
CA GLY A 49 13.10 16.02 3.82
C GLY A 49 13.09 14.52 4.14
N TRP A 50 11.95 13.85 4.00
CA TRP A 50 11.84 12.39 4.13
C TRP A 50 12.21 11.70 2.81
N LYS A 51 12.70 10.46 2.91
CA LYS A 51 12.96 9.62 1.74
C LYS A 51 11.70 8.82 1.41
N ALA A 52 11.10 9.07 0.25
CA ALA A 52 10.00 8.27 -0.29
C ALA A 52 10.49 7.32 -1.40
N GLU A 53 10.36 6.03 -1.17
CA GLU A 53 10.72 4.97 -2.12
C GLU A 53 9.47 4.19 -2.53
N VAL A 54 9.27 3.97 -3.83
CA VAL A 54 8.13 3.18 -4.32
C VAL A 54 8.58 1.71 -4.34
N SER A 55 8.05 0.90 -3.41
CA SER A 55 8.40 -0.52 -3.32
C SER A 55 7.61 -1.35 -4.34
N GLU A 56 6.32 -1.07 -4.48
CA GLU A 56 5.44 -1.76 -5.40
C GLU A 56 4.58 -0.77 -6.18
N LEU A 57 4.40 -1.04 -7.48
CA LEU A 57 3.57 -0.24 -8.36
C LEU A 57 2.84 -1.13 -9.35
N LEU A 58 1.52 -1.17 -9.25
CA LEU A 58 0.65 -1.85 -10.20
C LEU A 58 -0.08 -0.81 -11.06
N PRO A 59 0.31 -0.60 -12.33
CA PRO A 59 -0.35 0.36 -13.20
C PRO A 59 -1.80 -0.04 -13.50
N GLY A 60 -2.65 0.95 -13.78
CA GLY A 60 -4.00 0.71 -14.30
C GLY A 60 -3.98 0.25 -15.75
N GLU A 61 -5.06 -0.41 -16.20
CA GLU A 61 -5.15 -0.94 -17.58
C GLU A 61 -5.16 0.14 -18.66
N VAL A 62 -5.74 1.31 -18.37
CA VAL A 62 -5.90 2.42 -19.33
C VAL A 62 -5.11 3.65 -18.89
N ALA A 63 -5.26 4.06 -17.63
CA ALA A 63 -4.56 5.21 -17.07
C ALA A 63 -4.38 5.05 -15.55
N GLY A 64 -3.44 5.80 -15.00
CA GLY A 64 -3.18 5.87 -13.57
C GLY A 64 -2.62 4.58 -12.98
N VAL A 65 -2.91 4.36 -11.69
CA VAL A 65 -2.32 3.28 -10.89
C VAL A 65 -3.44 2.55 -10.16
N LYS A 66 -3.41 1.22 -10.19
CA LYS A 66 -4.39 0.37 -9.49
C LYS A 66 -4.01 0.19 -8.01
N SER A 67 -2.72 -0.03 -7.74
CA SER A 67 -2.17 -0.14 -6.39
C SER A 67 -0.73 0.39 -6.38
N ALA A 68 -0.34 1.08 -5.31
CA ALA A 68 1.04 1.51 -5.07
C ALA A 68 1.38 1.39 -3.60
N THR A 69 2.61 0.97 -3.30
CA THR A 69 3.16 0.98 -1.95
C THR A 69 4.39 1.88 -1.92
N LEU A 70 4.40 2.82 -0.97
CA LEU A 70 5.52 3.70 -0.69
C LEU A 70 6.11 3.35 0.67
N LEU A 71 7.42 3.26 0.72
CA LEU A 71 8.20 3.29 1.94
C LEU A 71 8.67 4.73 2.19
N ILE A 72 8.22 5.33 3.28
CA ILE A 72 8.58 6.68 3.70
C ILE A 72 9.49 6.56 4.93
N SER A 73 10.77 6.85 4.74
CA SER A 73 11.76 6.86 5.81
C SER A 73 12.05 8.28 6.27
N GLY A 74 11.88 8.51 7.57
CA GLY A 74 12.05 9.84 8.16
C GLY A 74 11.63 9.90 9.62
N GLU A 75 12.03 10.96 10.31
CA GLU A 75 11.68 11.16 11.71
C GLU A 75 10.16 11.31 11.87
N ASN A 76 9.58 10.49 12.73
CA ASN A 76 8.15 10.41 13.02
C ASN A 76 7.25 10.15 11.78
N ALA A 77 7.78 9.51 10.74
CA ALA A 77 7.06 9.32 9.48
C ALA A 77 5.70 8.63 9.67
N TYR A 78 5.65 7.54 10.43
CA TYR A 78 4.39 6.84 10.73
C TYR A 78 3.43 7.72 11.55
N GLY A 79 3.94 8.42 12.56
CA GLY A 79 3.14 9.28 13.40
C GLY A 79 2.40 10.39 12.65
N TYR A 80 2.97 10.91 11.55
CA TYR A 80 2.26 11.82 10.65
C TYR A 80 1.31 11.08 9.69
N CYS A 81 1.78 9.98 9.09
CA CYS A 81 0.99 9.26 8.09
C CYS A 81 -0.26 8.59 8.68
N LYS A 82 -0.30 8.26 9.98
CA LYS A 82 -1.46 7.64 10.62
C LYS A 82 -2.75 8.44 10.46
N ALA A 83 -2.64 9.78 10.36
CA ALA A 83 -3.78 10.67 10.15
C ALA A 83 -4.36 10.60 8.73
N GLU A 84 -3.58 10.10 7.76
CA GLU A 84 -3.96 10.02 6.35
C GLU A 84 -4.69 8.71 5.99
N ARG A 85 -4.77 7.79 6.95
CA ARG A 85 -5.44 6.50 6.78
C ARG A 85 -6.94 6.70 6.54
N GLY A 86 -7.44 6.13 5.45
CA GLY A 86 -8.87 6.14 5.14
C GLY A 86 -9.17 6.21 3.65
N VAL A 87 -10.44 6.47 3.33
CA VAL A 87 -10.91 6.57 1.95
C VAL A 87 -11.02 8.03 1.54
N HIS A 88 -10.28 8.40 0.49
CA HIS A 88 -10.21 9.74 -0.06
C HIS A 88 -11.11 9.86 -1.29
N ARG A 89 -12.03 10.82 -1.28
CA ARG A 89 -13.03 11.01 -2.33
C ARG A 89 -12.70 12.21 -3.21
N LEU A 90 -12.60 11.98 -4.52
CA LEU A 90 -12.47 13.03 -5.53
C LEU A 90 -13.80 13.20 -6.28
N VAL A 91 -14.24 14.46 -6.42
CA VAL A 91 -15.40 14.81 -7.26
C VAL A 91 -14.95 15.83 -8.29
N ARG A 92 -14.88 15.44 -9.56
CA ARG A 92 -14.50 16.33 -10.67
C ARG A 92 -15.19 15.95 -11.97
N ILE A 93 -14.99 16.75 -13.01
CA ILE A 93 -15.35 16.35 -14.38
C ILE A 93 -14.28 15.40 -14.88
N SER A 94 -14.66 14.17 -15.22
CA SER A 94 -13.70 13.17 -15.69
C SER A 94 -13.13 13.56 -17.06
N PRO A 95 -11.79 13.55 -17.25
CA PRO A 95 -11.20 13.71 -18.57
C PRO A 95 -11.43 12.48 -19.48
N PHE A 96 -11.84 11.34 -18.90
CA PHE A 96 -12.08 10.09 -19.62
C PHE A 96 -13.56 9.90 -20.03
N ASP A 97 -14.49 10.73 -19.55
CA ASP A 97 -15.90 10.69 -19.97
C ASP A 97 -16.16 11.67 -21.12
N SER A 98 -16.51 11.12 -22.29
CA SER A 98 -16.84 11.91 -23.50
C SER A 98 -17.98 12.92 -23.27
N ASN A 99 -18.89 12.63 -22.35
CA ASN A 99 -20.03 13.49 -22.02
C ASN A 99 -19.69 14.56 -20.96
N LYS A 100 -18.44 14.64 -20.49
CA LYS A 100 -17.98 15.60 -19.47
C LYS A 100 -18.88 15.65 -18.23
N ARG A 101 -19.42 14.51 -17.80
CA ARG A 101 -20.22 14.46 -16.57
C ARG A 101 -19.31 14.57 -15.36
N ARG A 102 -19.90 14.96 -14.24
CA ARG A 102 -19.23 14.94 -12.94
C ARG A 102 -19.18 13.50 -12.43
N HIS A 103 -17.98 13.01 -12.15
CA HIS A 103 -17.74 11.67 -11.60
C HIS A 103 -17.29 11.80 -10.15
N THR A 104 -17.57 10.74 -9.39
CA THR A 104 -17.09 10.58 -8.01
C THR A 104 -16.20 9.36 -7.98
N SER A 105 -14.95 9.55 -7.55
CA SER A 105 -13.93 8.51 -7.47
C SER A 105 -13.41 8.38 -6.05
N PHE A 106 -12.92 7.19 -5.73
CA PHE A 106 -12.43 6.84 -4.41
C PHE A 106 -11.06 6.17 -4.52
N ALA A 107 -10.17 6.49 -3.59
CA ALA A 107 -8.93 5.76 -3.36
C ALA A 107 -8.78 5.52 -1.87
N SER A 108 -8.39 4.31 -1.45
CA SER A 108 -8.06 4.04 -0.06
C SER A 108 -6.57 4.22 0.17
N VAL A 109 -6.24 4.77 1.33
CA VAL A 109 -4.88 4.90 1.84
C VAL A 109 -4.82 4.11 3.13
N ASP A 110 -3.95 3.10 3.13
CA ASP A 110 -3.61 2.30 4.29
C ASP A 110 -2.19 2.63 4.73
N VAL A 111 -1.99 2.66 6.04
CA VAL A 111 -0.75 3.11 6.66
C VAL A 111 -0.39 2.13 7.75
N ILE A 112 0.83 1.60 7.67
CA ILE A 112 1.40 0.71 8.67
C ILE A 112 2.79 1.20 9.05
N ALA A 113 3.18 0.97 10.30
CA ALA A 113 4.54 1.24 10.75
C ALA A 113 5.47 0.14 10.24
N GLU A 114 6.67 0.52 9.79
CA GLU A 114 7.74 -0.44 9.62
C GLU A 114 8.21 -0.85 11.02
N ILE A 115 8.07 -2.14 11.34
CA ILE A 115 8.54 -2.72 12.60
C ILE A 115 9.70 -3.64 12.22
N GLU A 116 10.86 -3.43 12.84
CA GLU A 116 11.93 -4.42 12.74
C GLU A 116 11.43 -5.71 13.40
N GLU A 117 11.40 -6.81 12.65
CA GLU A 117 11.18 -8.15 13.19
C GLU A 117 12.30 -8.46 14.18
N ASN A 118 12.08 -8.12 15.44
CA ASN A 118 12.82 -8.71 16.54
C ASN A 118 12.04 -9.95 16.98
N GLU A 119 12.70 -11.10 16.86
CA GLU A 119 12.26 -12.44 17.23
C GLU A 119 11.58 -13.22 16.08
N GLN A 120 12.39 -14.03 15.39
CA GLN A 120 11.88 -15.23 14.72
C GLN A 120 11.28 -16.13 15.81
N GLU A 121 9.96 -16.09 15.98
CA GLU A 121 9.28 -17.16 16.70
C GLU A 121 9.48 -18.44 15.89
N GLU A 122 10.27 -19.38 16.40
CA GLU A 122 10.39 -20.72 15.82
C GLU A 122 9.01 -21.38 15.86
N LEU A 123 8.35 -21.49 14.71
CA LEU A 123 7.07 -22.20 14.56
C LEU A 123 7.23 -23.65 15.06
N PRO A 124 6.55 -24.03 16.15
CA PRO A 124 6.67 -25.38 16.67
C PRO A 124 6.10 -26.38 15.63
N PRO A 125 6.71 -27.57 15.46
CA PRO A 125 6.25 -28.58 14.49
C PRO A 125 4.80 -29.07 14.65
N SER A 126 4.11 -28.70 15.74
CA SER A 126 2.70 -28.98 15.98
C SER A 126 1.74 -28.00 15.32
N GLU A 127 2.20 -26.82 14.91
CA GLU A 127 1.36 -25.75 14.35
C GLU A 127 1.30 -25.76 12.82
N PHE A 128 2.14 -26.57 12.16
CA PHE A 128 2.10 -26.74 10.71
C PHE A 128 2.09 -28.22 10.33
N GLU A 129 1.30 -28.56 9.32
CA GLU A 129 1.26 -29.89 8.73
C GLU A 129 1.95 -29.86 7.37
N VAL A 130 3.02 -30.63 7.22
CA VAL A 130 3.73 -30.78 5.94
C VAL A 130 3.16 -31.98 5.19
N GLY A 131 2.32 -31.70 4.19
CA GLY A 131 1.82 -32.71 3.27
C GLY A 131 2.65 -32.78 1.99
N THR A 132 3.18 -33.96 1.65
CA THR A 132 3.77 -34.22 0.33
C THR A 132 2.70 -34.78 -0.60
N PHE A 133 2.47 -34.12 -1.73
CA PHE A 133 1.53 -34.56 -2.75
C PHE A 133 2.26 -34.86 -4.06
N ARG A 134 1.76 -35.83 -4.83
CA ARG A 134 2.30 -36.16 -6.16
C ARG A 134 1.82 -35.15 -7.19
N SER A 135 2.71 -34.75 -8.11
CA SER A 135 2.36 -33.86 -9.21
C SER A 135 1.36 -34.52 -10.16
N GLY A 136 0.14 -33.98 -10.30
CA GLY A 136 -0.93 -34.52 -11.15
C GLY A 136 -0.76 -34.29 -12.66
N GLY A 137 0.47 -34.27 -13.17
CA GLY A 137 0.79 -34.06 -14.59
C GLY A 137 0.74 -35.34 -15.42
N LYS A 138 0.46 -35.24 -16.74
CA LYS A 138 0.59 -36.37 -17.67
C LYS A 138 2.08 -36.70 -17.90
N GLY A 139 2.63 -37.62 -17.11
CA GLY A 139 3.99 -38.15 -17.29
C GLY A 139 4.10 -39.60 -16.83
N GLY A 140 5.02 -40.35 -17.47
CA GLY A 140 5.15 -41.81 -17.38
C GLY A 140 5.55 -42.36 -16.00
N GLN A 141 5.90 -43.65 -15.96
CA GLN A 141 6.02 -44.50 -14.75
C GLN A 141 6.85 -43.97 -13.57
N ASN A 142 7.62 -42.90 -13.74
CA ASN A 142 8.37 -42.23 -12.66
C ASN A 142 7.59 -41.11 -11.93
N VAL A 143 6.49 -40.61 -12.51
CA VAL A 143 5.66 -39.52 -11.96
C VAL A 143 4.67 -40.03 -10.89
N ASN A 144 4.37 -41.33 -10.88
CA ASN A 144 3.44 -41.95 -9.92
C ASN A 144 4.13 -42.85 -8.89
N LYS A 145 5.47 -42.97 -8.92
CA LYS A 145 6.21 -43.89 -8.05
C LYS A 145 6.96 -43.19 -6.91
N VAL A 146 7.31 -41.92 -7.09
CA VAL A 146 7.82 -41.04 -6.03
C VAL A 146 6.66 -40.15 -5.59
#